data_AF-A0A7X8LRF1-F1
#
_entry.id   AF-A0A7X8LRF1-F1
#
_cell.length_a   1.000
_cell.length_b   1.000
_cell.length_c   1.000
_cell.angle_alpha   90.00
_cell.angle_beta   90.00
_cell.angle_gamma   90.00
#
_symmetry.space_group_name_H-M   'P 1'
#
loop_
_entity.id
_entity.type
_entity.pdbx_description
1 polymer ?
#
loop_
_entity_poly.entity_id
_entity_poly.type
_entity_poly.pdbx_seq_one_letter_code
_entity_poly.pdbx_strand_id
1 'polypeptide(L)'
;MKTLCCAALSLFLCAGPACAQGAPVPELKDVGLLHETVWHLYRWYLDEQDAAKLGGKDDVAFWVRQLEPKLDPGDKSLFGEVLIPDLDVDVVLKKSDYAIPELGQTVRSGRFKIVNVSRPCPKDRPEGYEEIRISYRALKDYEHSKRVLARFPKEEILRRFSEAAAVAIKKYQSDNEGKAAQKQGAGAACDKWEQDIYLAPLLEVANETWAFRKCGGLLVHFSTDSDLENEAVWKQGAIASKVYNIAEHTVVSLDEVPGSNAYMTREQVGRIIFNCMVLGRRLPAIPGAEKKGK
;
A
#
# COMPACT_ATOMS: atom_id res chain seq x y z
N MET A 1 13.54 -20.96 -31.07
CA MET A 1 13.00 -19.80 -30.37
C MET A 1 12.58 -20.25 -28.99
N LYS A 2 13.31 -19.85 -27.94
CA LYS A 2 13.10 -20.33 -26.57
C LYS A 2 12.17 -19.37 -25.84
N THR A 3 11.00 -19.87 -25.46
CA THR A 3 9.96 -19.18 -24.70
C THR A 3 10.45 -19.01 -23.26
N LEU A 4 10.63 -17.77 -22.78
CA LEU A 4 10.85 -17.50 -21.36
C LEU A 4 9.50 -17.65 -20.64
N CYS A 5 9.37 -18.70 -19.82
CA CYS A 5 8.34 -18.81 -18.81
C CYS A 5 8.54 -17.72 -17.75
N CYS A 6 7.59 -16.80 -17.63
CA CYS A 6 7.45 -15.96 -16.44
C CYS A 6 6.99 -16.85 -15.28
N ALA A 7 7.87 -17.09 -14.32
CA ALA A 7 7.51 -17.73 -13.07
C ALA A 7 6.63 -16.77 -12.26
N ALA A 8 5.34 -17.12 -12.13
CA ALA A 8 4.46 -16.51 -11.16
C ALA A 8 4.93 -16.95 -9.77
N LEU A 9 5.39 -15.99 -8.96
CA LEU A 9 5.69 -16.22 -7.55
C LEU A 9 4.35 -16.31 -6.80
N SER A 10 3.77 -17.51 -6.78
CA SER A 10 2.61 -17.83 -5.96
C SER A 10 3.04 -17.84 -4.50
N LEU A 11 2.72 -16.78 -3.77
CA LEU A 11 2.75 -16.76 -2.30
C LEU A 11 1.72 -17.77 -1.79
N PHE A 12 2.20 -18.97 -1.45
CA PHE A 12 1.45 -19.93 -0.67
C PHE A 12 1.26 -19.38 0.74
N LEU A 13 0.02 -19.04 1.09
CA LEU A 13 -0.45 -19.04 2.47
C LEU A 13 -0.40 -20.49 2.97
N CYS A 14 0.68 -20.85 3.65
CA CYS A 14 0.72 -22.01 4.52
C CYS A 14 0.62 -21.54 5.97
N ALA A 15 -0.29 -22.14 6.72
CA ALA A 15 -0.49 -21.98 8.16
C ALA A 15 0.87 -21.94 8.89
N GLY A 16 1.07 -20.88 9.68
CA GLY A 16 2.35 -20.56 10.29
C GLY A 16 2.82 -21.66 11.26
N PRO A 17 4.10 -22.10 11.18
CA PRO A 17 4.70 -22.83 12.29
C PRO A 17 4.89 -21.86 13.47
N ALA A 18 4.67 -22.37 14.68
CA ALA A 18 5.00 -21.65 15.91
C ALA A 18 6.52 -21.38 15.95
N CYS A 19 6.93 -20.17 15.56
CA CYS A 19 8.33 -19.74 15.67
C CYS A 19 8.67 -19.38 17.11
N ALA A 20 9.85 -19.81 17.55
CA ALA A 20 10.43 -19.51 18.85
C ALA A 20 10.55 -17.99 19.07
N GLN A 21 10.39 -17.57 20.32
CA GLN A 21 10.26 -16.17 20.72
C GLN A 21 11.63 -15.48 20.81
N GLY A 22 11.99 -14.69 19.79
CA GLY A 22 13.03 -13.67 19.90
C GLY A 22 12.51 -12.42 20.60
N ALA A 23 13.28 -11.84 21.53
CA ALA A 23 12.94 -10.56 22.15
C ALA A 23 12.79 -9.47 21.06
N PRO A 24 11.83 -8.54 21.15
CA PRO A 24 11.61 -7.57 20.07
C PRO A 24 12.82 -6.67 19.87
N VAL A 25 13.24 -6.47 18.62
CA VAL A 25 14.24 -5.45 18.26
C VAL A 25 13.79 -4.09 18.82
N PRO A 26 14.66 -3.30 19.46
CA PRO A 26 14.29 -2.00 20.04
C PRO A 26 13.58 -1.06 19.05
N GLU A 27 13.93 -1.12 17.76
CA GLU A 27 13.32 -0.32 16.69
C GLU A 27 11.83 -0.65 16.46
N LEU A 28 11.38 -1.89 16.69
CA LEU A 28 9.96 -2.25 16.59
C LEU A 28 9.11 -1.61 17.69
N LYS A 29 9.75 -1.16 18.77
CA LYS A 29 9.13 -0.47 19.89
C LYS A 29 9.16 1.05 19.75
N ASP A 30 9.78 1.55 18.67
CA ASP A 30 9.89 2.98 18.44
C ASP A 30 8.50 3.61 18.25
N VAL A 31 8.20 4.60 19.08
CA VAL A 31 6.91 5.30 19.05
C VAL A 31 6.70 6.03 17.71
N GLY A 32 7.78 6.50 17.08
CA GLY A 32 7.72 7.11 15.75
C GLY A 32 7.28 6.12 14.66
N LEU A 33 7.82 4.89 14.68
CA LEU A 33 7.39 3.81 13.78
C LEU A 33 5.91 3.45 13.98
N LEU A 34 5.44 3.35 15.23
CA LEU A 34 4.04 3.04 15.53
C LEU A 34 3.09 4.17 15.09
N HIS A 35 3.49 5.43 15.27
CA HIS A 35 2.78 6.59 14.73
C HIS A 35 2.69 6.55 13.20
N GLU A 36 3.79 6.32 12.51
CA GLU A 36 3.82 6.21 11.05
C GLU A 36 2.95 5.03 10.56
N THR A 37 2.95 3.91 11.30
CA THR A 37 2.09 2.74 11.00
C THR A 37 0.62 3.12 11.07
N VAL A 38 0.18 3.76 12.16
CA VAL A 38 -1.22 4.22 12.27
C VAL A 38 -1.57 5.26 11.22
N TRP A 39 -0.66 6.18 10.92
CA TRP A 39 -0.89 7.19 9.88
C TRP A 39 -1.08 6.55 8.51
N HIS A 40 -0.29 5.53 8.18
CA HIS A 40 -0.46 4.73 6.96
C HIS A 40 -1.80 3.99 6.93
N LEU A 41 -2.15 3.31 8.03
CA LEU A 41 -3.42 2.61 8.15
C LEU A 41 -4.60 3.58 7.98
N TYR A 42 -4.59 4.73 8.66
CA TYR A 42 -5.64 5.74 8.52
C TYR A 42 -5.80 6.19 7.07
N ARG A 43 -4.68 6.39 6.37
CA ARG A 43 -4.69 6.89 5.00
C ARG A 43 -5.37 5.91 4.04
N TRP A 44 -5.07 4.62 4.15
CA TRP A 44 -5.41 3.63 3.12
C TRP A 44 -6.34 2.48 3.57
N TYR A 45 -6.33 2.10 4.84
CA TYR A 45 -6.94 0.85 5.31
C TYR A 45 -8.07 1.00 6.32
N LEU A 46 -8.05 2.02 7.19
CA LEU A 46 -9.11 2.20 8.18
C LEU A 46 -10.38 2.74 7.54
N ASP A 47 -11.50 2.73 8.24
CA ASP A 47 -12.73 3.44 7.88
C ASP A 47 -13.38 4.13 9.10
N GLU A 48 -14.60 4.63 8.93
CA GLU A 48 -15.31 5.38 9.96
C GLU A 48 -15.63 4.51 11.18
N GLN A 49 -15.90 3.22 10.95
CA GLN A 49 -16.14 2.26 12.03
C GLN A 49 -14.87 2.05 12.85
N ASP A 50 -13.71 1.97 12.18
CA ASP A 50 -12.42 1.90 12.88
C ASP A 50 -12.12 3.18 13.67
N ALA A 51 -12.39 4.35 13.09
CA ALA A 51 -12.22 5.61 13.80
C ALA A 51 -13.14 5.69 15.04
N ALA A 52 -14.37 5.18 14.94
CA ALA A 52 -15.32 5.14 16.04
C ALA A 52 -14.84 4.24 17.19
N LYS A 53 -14.15 3.11 16.91
CA LYS A 53 -13.57 2.22 17.94
C LYS A 53 -12.52 2.90 18.82
N LEU A 54 -11.85 3.92 18.29
CA LEU A 54 -10.87 4.71 19.03
C LEU A 54 -11.49 5.90 19.78
N GLY A 55 -12.74 6.26 19.45
CA GLY A 55 -13.45 7.38 20.07
C GLY A 55 -13.61 7.18 21.58
N GLY A 56 -13.10 8.13 22.36
CA GLY A 56 -13.19 8.11 23.82
C GLY A 56 -12.13 7.27 24.53
N LYS A 57 -11.14 6.72 23.82
CA LYS A 57 -9.98 6.07 24.43
C LYS A 57 -8.90 7.07 24.80
N ASP A 58 -8.30 6.90 25.97
CA ASP A 58 -7.13 7.69 26.39
C ASP A 58 -5.86 7.21 25.68
N ASP A 59 -5.69 5.88 25.60
CA ASP A 59 -4.55 5.19 25.00
C ASP A 59 -5.01 4.12 23.99
N VAL A 60 -4.14 3.84 23.03
CA VAL A 60 -4.25 2.74 22.06
C VAL A 60 -3.14 1.73 22.32
N ALA A 61 -3.50 0.44 22.40
CA ALA A 61 -2.56 -0.63 22.63
C ALA A 61 -1.95 -1.14 21.32
N PHE A 62 -0.64 -1.38 21.35
CA PHE A 62 0.13 -2.02 20.29
C PHE A 62 0.81 -3.24 20.88
N TRP A 63 0.61 -4.39 20.29
CA TRP A 63 1.34 -5.61 20.65
C TRP A 63 2.39 -5.86 19.60
N VAL A 64 3.66 -5.82 19.99
CA VAL A 64 4.78 -5.93 19.07
C VAL A 64 5.62 -7.16 19.34
N ARG A 65 6.10 -7.79 18.28
CA ARG A 65 7.03 -8.93 18.35
C ARG A 65 7.95 -8.96 17.13
N GLN A 66 9.16 -9.46 17.31
CA GLN A 66 10.03 -9.82 16.19
C GLN A 66 9.63 -11.17 15.60
N LEU A 67 9.56 -11.26 14.27
CA LEU A 67 9.35 -12.51 13.57
C LEU A 67 10.69 -13.10 13.14
N GLU A 68 10.77 -14.44 13.19
CA GLU A 68 11.92 -15.22 12.73
C GLU A 68 11.50 -16.15 11.57
N PRO A 69 11.21 -15.60 10.38
CA PRO A 69 10.94 -16.42 9.22
C PRO A 69 12.22 -17.12 8.75
N LYS A 70 12.05 -18.20 7.98
CA LYS A 70 13.17 -18.85 7.32
C LYS A 70 13.69 -17.95 6.18
N LEU A 71 14.95 -17.54 6.27
CA LEU A 71 15.61 -16.68 5.30
C LEU A 71 16.56 -17.47 4.39
N ASP A 72 16.82 -16.92 3.21
CA ASP A 72 17.83 -17.44 2.29
C ASP A 72 19.25 -17.20 2.82
N PRO A 73 20.24 -18.03 2.44
CA PRO A 73 21.62 -17.83 2.88
C PRO A 73 22.16 -16.43 2.54
N GLY A 74 22.53 -15.67 3.57
CA GLY A 74 23.06 -14.31 3.43
C GLY A 74 22.02 -13.20 3.50
N ASP A 75 20.72 -13.52 3.56
CA ASP A 75 19.67 -12.57 3.89
C ASP A 75 19.68 -12.29 5.41
N LYS A 76 19.82 -11.01 5.76
CA LYS A 76 19.86 -10.48 7.13
C LYS A 76 18.66 -9.59 7.43
N SER A 77 17.61 -9.68 6.61
CA SER A 77 16.39 -8.91 6.78
C SER A 77 15.75 -9.19 8.13
N LEU A 78 15.23 -8.14 8.75
CA LEU A 78 14.47 -8.25 10.00
C LEU A 78 12.99 -8.18 9.70
N PHE A 79 12.20 -8.98 10.42
CA PHE A 79 10.75 -8.98 10.33
C PHE A 79 10.14 -8.68 11.69
N GLY A 80 9.06 -7.94 11.69
CA GLY A 80 8.30 -7.61 12.89
C GLY A 80 6.81 -7.67 12.62
N GLU A 81 6.06 -7.81 13.70
CA GLU A 81 4.61 -7.86 13.69
C GLU A 81 4.08 -6.86 14.71
N VAL A 82 3.07 -6.10 14.31
CA VAL A 82 2.38 -5.11 15.14
C VAL A 82 0.90 -5.41 15.08
N LEU A 83 0.34 -5.88 16.20
CA LEU A 83 -1.11 -6.06 16.35
C LEU A 83 -1.69 -4.82 17.04
N ILE A 84 -2.79 -4.31 16.50
CA ILE A 84 -3.54 -3.19 17.06
C ILE A 84 -4.95 -3.70 17.39
N PRO A 85 -5.16 -4.29 18.59
CA PRO A 85 -6.43 -4.92 18.96
C PRO A 85 -7.61 -3.94 18.91
N ASP A 86 -7.37 -2.67 19.24
CA ASP A 86 -8.40 -1.63 19.21
C ASP A 86 -8.94 -1.36 17.79
N LEU A 87 -8.19 -1.72 16.76
CA LEU A 87 -8.54 -1.58 15.35
C LEU A 87 -8.85 -2.91 14.67
N ASP A 88 -8.61 -4.04 15.33
CA ASP A 88 -8.67 -5.38 14.73
C ASP A 88 -7.73 -5.54 13.52
N VAL A 89 -6.49 -5.05 13.66
CA VAL A 89 -5.49 -5.00 12.58
C VAL A 89 -4.19 -5.69 13.00
N ASP A 90 -3.64 -6.46 12.07
CA ASP A 90 -2.31 -7.04 12.11
C ASP A 90 -1.44 -6.40 11.00
N VAL A 91 -0.24 -5.93 11.35
CA VAL A 91 0.71 -5.33 10.42
C VAL A 91 2.03 -6.08 10.46
N VAL A 92 2.46 -6.61 9.31
CA VAL A 92 3.79 -7.19 9.14
C VAL A 92 4.74 -6.16 8.57
N LEU A 93 5.86 -6.00 9.25
CA LEU A 93 6.94 -5.08 8.91
C LEU A 93 8.17 -5.86 8.46
N LYS A 94 8.87 -5.35 7.45
CA LYS A 94 10.18 -5.87 7.00
C LYS A 94 11.20 -4.74 6.92
N LYS A 95 12.40 -4.98 7.42
CA LYS A 95 13.59 -4.17 7.19
C LYS A 95 14.55 -5.00 6.35
N SER A 96 14.56 -4.74 5.04
CA SER A 96 15.32 -5.53 4.07
C SER A 96 16.83 -5.36 4.23
N ASP A 97 17.59 -6.46 4.21
CA ASP A 97 19.05 -6.50 4.04
C ASP A 97 19.44 -7.82 3.36
N TYR A 98 19.36 -7.86 2.04
CA TYR A 98 19.69 -9.05 1.25
C TYR A 98 20.41 -8.69 -0.05
N ALA A 99 21.13 -9.66 -0.59
CA ALA A 99 21.77 -9.54 -1.90
C ALA A 99 20.94 -10.26 -2.97
N ILE A 100 20.94 -9.73 -4.19
CA ILE A 100 20.44 -10.40 -5.39
C ILE A 100 21.66 -10.69 -6.28
N PRO A 101 22.30 -11.87 -6.15
CA PRO A 101 23.55 -12.18 -6.82
C PRO A 101 23.48 -12.05 -8.35
N GLU A 102 22.36 -12.45 -8.95
CA GLU A 102 22.13 -12.44 -10.40
C GLU A 102 22.17 -11.02 -10.98
N LEU A 103 21.82 -10.04 -10.16
CA LEU A 103 21.77 -8.62 -10.53
C LEU A 103 23.00 -7.86 -10.03
N GLY A 104 23.84 -8.49 -9.20
CA GLY A 104 24.95 -7.83 -8.51
C GLY A 104 24.48 -6.70 -7.59
N GLN A 105 23.27 -6.80 -7.05
CA GLN A 105 22.65 -5.74 -6.25
C GLN A 105 22.51 -6.14 -4.78
N THR A 106 22.48 -5.14 -3.91
CA THR A 106 22.14 -5.30 -2.50
C THR A 106 20.92 -4.43 -2.19
N VAL A 107 19.88 -5.05 -1.66
CA VAL A 107 18.66 -4.38 -1.23
C VAL A 107 18.75 -4.15 0.26
N ARG A 108 18.84 -2.87 0.65
CA ARG A 108 18.86 -2.43 2.04
C ARG A 108 17.82 -1.37 2.28
N SER A 109 17.07 -1.51 3.36
CA SER A 109 16.16 -0.49 3.88
C SER A 109 16.69 0.09 5.17
N GLY A 110 16.73 1.42 5.26
CA GLY A 110 17.19 2.11 6.47
C GLY A 110 16.27 1.93 7.68
N ARG A 111 15.02 1.51 7.44
CA ARG A 111 13.94 1.41 8.41
C ARG A 111 12.99 0.25 8.05
N PHE A 112 12.11 -0.10 8.98
CA PHE A 112 10.99 -1.02 8.69
C PHE A 112 10.00 -0.42 7.68
N LYS A 113 9.50 -1.26 6.78
CA LYS A 113 8.44 -0.98 5.82
C LYS A 113 7.29 -1.98 6.04
N ILE A 114 6.06 -1.53 5.91
CA ILE A 114 4.86 -2.36 5.90
C ILE A 114 4.88 -3.19 4.63
N VAL A 115 4.81 -4.51 4.81
CA VAL A 115 4.74 -5.49 3.73
C VAL A 115 3.41 -6.22 3.68
N ASN A 116 2.66 -6.22 4.79
CA ASN A 116 1.32 -6.78 4.84
C ASN A 116 0.46 -6.09 5.90
N VAL A 117 -0.83 -5.97 5.61
CA VAL A 117 -1.86 -5.55 6.56
C VAL A 117 -2.99 -6.58 6.49
N SER A 118 -3.30 -7.21 7.61
CA SER A 118 -4.29 -8.29 7.75
C SER A 118 -5.36 -7.94 8.78
N ARG A 119 -6.52 -8.60 8.65
CA ARG A 119 -7.60 -8.64 9.64
C ARG A 119 -8.28 -10.03 9.62
N PRO A 120 -8.90 -10.48 10.72
CA PRO A 120 -8.88 -9.88 12.06
C PRO A 120 -7.53 -10.13 12.76
N CYS A 121 -7.25 -9.38 13.84
CA CYS A 121 -6.16 -9.71 14.75
C CYS A 121 -6.67 -10.53 15.96
N PRO A 122 -5.78 -11.22 16.69
CA PRO A 122 -6.15 -11.92 17.92
C PRO A 122 -6.83 -10.99 18.94
N LYS A 123 -7.85 -11.51 19.65
CA LYS A 123 -8.57 -10.76 20.70
C LYS A 123 -7.78 -10.62 21.99
N ASP A 124 -7.00 -11.64 22.32
CA ASP A 124 -6.12 -11.67 23.48
C ASP A 124 -4.67 -11.56 23.03
N ARG A 125 -3.83 -10.91 23.84
CA ARG A 125 -2.41 -10.74 23.52
C ARG A 125 -1.72 -12.09 23.47
N PRO A 126 -1.19 -12.52 22.32
CA PRO A 126 -0.50 -13.80 22.24
C PRO A 126 0.82 -13.77 23.02
N GLU A 127 1.35 -14.95 23.31
CA GLU A 127 2.62 -15.08 24.01
C GLU A 127 3.79 -14.52 23.17
N GLY A 128 4.77 -13.90 23.85
CA GLY A 128 5.95 -13.31 23.21
C GLY A 128 5.74 -11.90 22.64
N TYR A 129 4.54 -11.32 22.76
CA TYR A 129 4.31 -9.92 22.41
C TYR A 129 4.53 -9.00 23.60
N GLU A 130 5.13 -7.85 23.32
CA GLU A 130 5.25 -6.75 24.25
C GLU A 130 4.16 -5.71 23.97
N GLU A 131 3.56 -5.17 25.02
CA GLU A 131 2.55 -4.12 24.87
C GLU A 131 3.17 -2.74 25.01
N ILE A 132 2.88 -1.89 24.05
CA ILE A 132 3.20 -0.47 24.05
C ILE A 132 1.87 0.28 24.00
N ARG A 133 1.70 1.25 24.89
CA ARG A 133 0.53 2.13 24.90
C ARG A 133 0.93 3.51 24.44
N ILE A 134 0.17 4.04 23.49
CA ILE A 134 0.37 5.40 22.99
C ILE A 134 -0.93 6.15 23.20
N SER A 135 -0.83 7.37 23.74
CA SER A 135 -2.00 8.22 23.90
C SER A 135 -2.70 8.44 22.56
N TYR A 136 -4.02 8.25 22.53
CA TYR A 136 -4.84 8.53 21.37
C TYR A 136 -4.68 9.99 20.92
N ARG A 137 -4.57 10.92 21.88
CA ARG A 137 -4.27 12.32 21.59
C ARG A 137 -2.95 12.48 20.86
N ALA A 138 -1.88 11.80 21.31
CA ALA A 138 -0.59 11.85 20.64
C ALA A 138 -0.66 11.30 19.21
N LEU A 139 -1.44 10.23 18.98
CA LEU A 139 -1.68 9.70 17.63
C LEU A 139 -2.37 10.73 16.72
N LYS A 140 -3.41 11.41 17.22
CA LYS A 140 -4.10 12.47 16.46
C LYS A 140 -3.23 13.69 16.22
N ASP A 141 -2.45 14.13 17.21
CA ASP A 141 -1.54 15.25 17.09
C ASP A 141 -0.45 14.95 16.04
N TYR A 142 0.06 13.71 16.02
CA TYR A 142 1.01 13.25 15.02
C TYR A 142 0.41 13.28 13.61
N GLU A 143 -0.76 12.67 13.41
CA GLU A 143 -1.51 12.67 12.15
C GLU A 143 -1.72 14.09 11.63
N HIS A 144 -2.16 15.00 12.51
CA HIS A 144 -2.39 16.39 12.19
C HIS A 144 -1.11 17.11 11.75
N SER A 145 0.01 16.87 12.43
CA SER A 145 1.31 17.47 12.10
C SER A 145 1.81 17.06 10.71
N LYS A 146 1.42 15.86 10.23
CA LYS A 146 1.85 15.28 8.97
C LYS A 146 0.86 15.49 7.83
N ARG A 147 -0.31 16.11 8.06
CA ARG A 147 -1.41 16.23 7.08
C ARG A 147 -1.04 16.94 5.77
N VAL A 148 -0.03 17.80 5.78
CA VAL A 148 0.46 18.53 4.60
C VAL A 148 1.78 17.96 4.04
N LEU A 149 2.32 16.90 4.65
CA LEU A 149 3.57 16.31 4.20
C LEU A 149 3.34 15.57 2.88
N ALA A 150 3.85 16.14 1.81
CA ALA A 150 3.83 15.53 0.49
C ALA A 150 5.26 15.24 0.03
N ARG A 151 5.60 13.96 -0.09
CA ARG A 151 6.84 13.49 -0.73
C ARG A 151 6.51 12.70 -1.98
N PHE A 152 7.28 12.94 -3.03
CA PHE A 152 7.13 12.27 -4.32
C PHE A 152 8.47 11.69 -4.74
N PRO A 153 8.46 10.59 -5.51
CA PRO A 153 9.68 10.06 -6.07
C PRO A 153 10.23 10.99 -7.17
N LYS A 154 11.47 10.75 -7.59
CA LYS A 154 12.11 11.51 -8.68
C LYS A 154 11.39 11.28 -10.02
N GLU A 155 11.61 12.17 -10.97
CA GLU A 155 10.96 12.15 -12.30
C GLU A 155 11.06 10.82 -13.04
N GLU A 156 12.21 10.14 -12.97
CA GLU A 156 12.41 8.83 -13.60
C GLU A 156 11.41 7.80 -13.07
N ILE A 157 11.22 7.76 -11.76
CA ILE A 157 10.28 6.85 -11.10
C ILE A 157 8.83 7.28 -11.36
N LEU A 158 8.53 8.58 -11.36
CA LEU A 158 7.21 9.10 -11.74
C LEU A 158 6.81 8.65 -13.14
N ARG A 159 7.76 8.61 -14.08
CA ARG A 159 7.51 8.09 -15.43
C ARG A 159 7.16 6.60 -15.41
N ARG A 160 7.84 5.79 -14.58
CA ARG A 160 7.51 4.37 -14.42
C ARG A 160 6.12 4.16 -13.81
N PHE A 161 5.73 4.97 -12.82
CA PHE A 161 4.35 4.97 -12.31
C PHE A 161 3.33 5.32 -13.40
N SER A 162 3.63 6.31 -14.24
CA SER A 162 2.78 6.67 -15.38
C SER A 162 2.61 5.50 -16.36
N GLU A 163 3.73 4.88 -16.77
CA GLU A 163 3.75 3.71 -17.65
C GLU A 163 2.98 2.52 -17.05
N ALA A 164 3.21 2.20 -15.78
CA ALA A 164 2.50 1.13 -15.07
C ALA A 164 1.00 1.41 -15.00
N ALA A 165 0.60 2.66 -14.70
CA ALA A 165 -0.81 3.08 -14.69
C ALA A 165 -1.46 2.85 -16.04
N ALA A 166 -0.82 3.29 -17.13
CA ALA A 166 -1.36 3.17 -18.48
C ALA A 166 -1.55 1.71 -18.89
N VAL A 167 -0.57 0.84 -18.60
CA VAL A 167 -0.67 -0.60 -18.84
C VAL A 167 -1.82 -1.20 -18.05
N ALA A 168 -1.92 -0.89 -16.76
CA ALA A 168 -2.96 -1.43 -15.87
C ALA A 168 -4.36 -0.99 -16.30
N ILE A 169 -4.55 0.30 -16.61
CA ILE A 169 -5.82 0.87 -17.06
C ILE A 169 -6.24 0.28 -18.40
N LYS A 170 -5.31 0.20 -19.36
CA LYS A 170 -5.60 -0.40 -20.68
C LYS A 170 -6.03 -1.86 -20.55
N LYS A 171 -5.34 -2.63 -19.70
CA LYS A 171 -5.70 -4.02 -19.41
C LYS A 171 -7.08 -4.11 -18.76
N TYR A 172 -7.36 -3.30 -17.74
CA TYR A 172 -8.68 -3.29 -17.10
C TYR A 172 -9.80 -2.96 -18.10
N GLN A 173 -9.57 -2.01 -19.01
CA GLN A 173 -10.54 -1.65 -20.04
C GLN A 173 -10.76 -2.80 -21.02
N SER A 174 -9.70 -3.40 -21.58
CA SER A 174 -9.83 -4.53 -22.51
C SER A 174 -10.58 -5.71 -21.88
N ASP A 175 -10.32 -5.98 -20.60
CA ASP A 175 -10.97 -7.06 -19.86
C ASP A 175 -12.46 -6.77 -19.58
N ASN A 176 -12.90 -5.51 -19.68
CA ASN A 176 -14.26 -5.06 -19.38
C ASN A 176 -15.00 -4.41 -20.56
N GLU A 177 -14.42 -4.39 -21.77
CA GLU A 177 -15.01 -3.81 -22.99
C GLU A 177 -16.39 -4.40 -23.34
N GLY A 178 -16.68 -5.64 -22.91
CA GLY A 178 -18.01 -6.27 -23.04
C GLY A 178 -19.06 -5.86 -21.99
N LYS A 179 -18.65 -5.32 -20.83
CA LYS A 179 -19.55 -4.89 -19.75
C LYS A 179 -19.85 -3.38 -19.80
N ALA A 180 -18.96 -2.61 -20.44
CA ALA A 180 -19.05 -1.16 -20.52
C ALA A 180 -20.21 -0.65 -21.41
N ALA A 181 -20.65 -1.42 -22.41
CA ALA A 181 -21.74 -1.03 -23.31
C ALA A 181 -23.13 -0.97 -22.62
N GLN A 182 -23.29 -1.58 -21.44
CA GLN A 182 -24.59 -1.71 -20.77
C GLN A 182 -24.79 -0.76 -19.58
N LYS A 183 -23.74 -0.06 -19.13
CA LYS A 183 -23.76 0.80 -17.92
C LYS A 183 -23.35 2.26 -18.19
N GLN A 184 -23.45 2.74 -19.43
CA GLN A 184 -23.15 4.14 -19.77
C GLN A 184 -24.28 5.08 -19.32
N GLY A 185 -24.34 5.35 -18.01
CA GLY A 185 -25.03 6.50 -17.42
C GLY A 185 -24.09 7.59 -16.92
N ALA A 186 -22.76 7.37 -16.92
CA ALA A 186 -21.81 8.29 -16.28
C ALA A 186 -20.40 8.30 -16.92
N GLY A 187 -20.31 8.22 -18.26
CA GLY A 187 -19.02 8.23 -18.95
C GLY A 187 -19.05 9.12 -20.19
N ALA A 188 -18.85 10.43 -20.02
CA ALA A 188 -18.51 11.29 -21.14
C ALA A 188 -17.28 10.72 -21.85
N ALA A 189 -17.34 10.64 -23.18
CA ALA A 189 -16.26 10.20 -24.05
C ALA A 189 -14.96 10.92 -23.67
N CYS A 190 -14.04 10.18 -23.06
CA CYS A 190 -12.75 10.71 -22.67
C CYS A 190 -11.78 10.56 -23.82
N ASP A 191 -11.99 11.34 -24.88
CA ASP A 191 -11.18 11.26 -26.08
C ASP A 191 -9.73 11.71 -25.84
N LYS A 192 -9.47 12.36 -24.69
CA LYS A 192 -8.13 12.60 -24.15
C LYS A 192 -7.75 11.46 -23.21
N TRP A 193 -7.17 10.41 -23.78
CA TRP A 193 -6.43 9.37 -23.04
C TRP A 193 -5.26 9.94 -22.24
N GLU A 194 -4.89 11.18 -22.57
CA GLU A 194 -3.82 11.95 -22.00
C GLU A 194 -4.26 12.72 -20.75
N GLN A 195 -3.75 12.26 -19.60
CA GLN A 195 -3.01 13.09 -18.63
C GLN A 195 -3.66 13.49 -17.29
N ASP A 196 -4.89 13.11 -16.95
CA ASP A 196 -5.43 13.44 -15.61
C ASP A 196 -5.28 12.28 -14.60
N ILE A 197 -4.05 11.77 -14.45
CA ILE A 197 -3.69 10.83 -13.39
C ILE A 197 -2.90 11.58 -12.32
N TYR A 198 -3.41 11.55 -11.09
CA TYR A 198 -2.83 12.22 -9.94
C TYR A 198 -2.32 11.18 -8.95
N LEU A 199 -1.02 11.17 -8.66
CA LEU A 199 -0.37 10.29 -7.70
C LEU A 199 -0.44 10.88 -6.30
N ALA A 200 -0.84 10.08 -5.31
CA ALA A 200 -0.76 10.42 -3.91
C ALA A 200 0.70 10.49 -3.42
N PRO A 201 0.99 11.30 -2.40
CA PRO A 201 2.30 11.31 -1.76
C PRO A 201 2.72 9.95 -1.20
N LEU A 202 4.01 9.65 -1.31
CA LEU A 202 4.61 8.48 -0.69
C LEU A 202 4.59 8.57 0.84
N LEU A 203 4.49 7.41 1.48
CA LEU A 203 4.68 7.25 2.92
C LEU A 203 6.00 6.56 3.18
N GLU A 204 6.77 7.04 4.16
CA GLU A 204 8.11 6.49 4.44
C GLU A 204 8.05 5.06 4.96
N VAL A 205 6.93 4.67 5.58
CA VAL A 205 6.72 3.37 6.21
C VAL A 205 6.16 2.31 5.26
N ALA A 206 5.95 2.60 3.97
CA ALA A 206 5.38 1.63 3.05
C ALA A 206 5.93 1.75 1.63
N ASN A 207 5.91 0.63 0.90
CA ASN A 207 6.29 0.57 -0.52
C ASN A 207 5.07 0.55 -1.44
N GLU A 208 4.05 1.32 -1.07
CA GLU A 208 2.83 1.46 -1.84
C GLU A 208 2.35 2.90 -1.91
N THR A 209 1.58 3.21 -2.95
CA THR A 209 0.89 4.48 -3.11
C THR A 209 -0.31 4.32 -4.05
N TRP A 210 -1.12 5.36 -4.14
CA TRP A 210 -2.32 5.37 -4.96
C TRP A 210 -2.24 6.45 -6.03
N ALA A 211 -2.90 6.24 -7.15
CA ALA A 211 -3.22 7.29 -8.10
C ALA A 211 -4.70 7.31 -8.46
N PHE A 212 -5.21 8.49 -8.75
CA PHE A 212 -6.57 8.71 -9.21
C PHE A 212 -6.56 9.19 -10.65
N ARG A 213 -7.25 8.47 -11.53
CA ARG A 213 -7.61 8.94 -12.87
C ARG A 213 -8.99 9.59 -12.80
N LYS A 214 -9.02 10.91 -12.96
CA LYS A 214 -10.27 11.70 -12.94
C LYS A 214 -11.29 11.16 -13.94
N CYS A 215 -10.82 10.82 -15.14
CA CYS A 215 -11.69 10.30 -16.17
C CYS A 215 -11.99 8.81 -15.97
N GLY A 216 -13.28 8.45 -15.97
CA GLY A 216 -13.72 7.08 -15.73
C GLY A 216 -13.66 6.65 -14.26
N GLY A 217 -13.32 7.54 -13.32
CA GLY A 217 -13.38 7.26 -11.89
C GLY A 217 -12.55 6.05 -11.48
N LEU A 218 -11.30 5.96 -11.94
CA LEU A 218 -10.43 4.83 -11.64
C LEU A 218 -9.38 5.19 -10.60
N LEU A 219 -9.19 4.30 -9.64
CA LEU A 219 -8.06 4.30 -8.73
C LEU A 219 -7.06 3.24 -9.19
N VAL A 220 -5.78 3.57 -9.08
CA VAL A 220 -4.66 2.66 -9.36
C VAL A 220 -3.85 2.54 -8.08
N HIS A 221 -3.86 1.36 -7.47
CA HIS A 221 -2.98 1.03 -6.36
C HIS A 221 -1.67 0.52 -6.92
N PHE A 222 -0.56 1.09 -6.46
CA PHE A 222 0.77 0.60 -6.77
C PHE A 222 1.40 0.00 -5.53
N SER A 223 2.03 -1.15 -5.70
CA SER A 223 2.87 -1.76 -4.68
C SER A 223 4.16 -2.29 -5.30
N THR A 224 5.20 -2.38 -4.48
CA THR A 224 6.46 -3.02 -4.87
C THR A 224 7.12 -3.68 -3.67
N ASP A 225 7.75 -4.82 -3.93
CA ASP A 225 8.55 -5.53 -2.92
C ASP A 225 9.90 -4.81 -2.65
N SER A 226 10.23 -3.82 -3.47
CA SER A 226 11.48 -3.08 -3.43
C SER A 226 11.31 -1.73 -2.73
N ASP A 227 12.36 -1.25 -2.06
CA ASP A 227 12.30 0.07 -1.44
C ASP A 227 12.10 1.17 -2.49
N LEU A 228 11.00 1.92 -2.38
CA LEU A 228 10.70 3.02 -3.29
C LEU A 228 11.80 4.11 -3.28
N GLU A 229 12.62 4.16 -2.23
CA GLU A 229 13.71 5.12 -2.09
C GLU A 229 15.03 4.66 -2.78
N ASN A 230 15.16 3.39 -3.15
CA ASN A 230 16.39 2.84 -3.72
C ASN A 230 16.38 2.74 -5.26
N GLU A 231 16.91 3.77 -5.92
CA GLU A 231 17.02 3.88 -7.39
C GLU A 231 17.63 2.67 -8.10
N ALA A 232 18.59 1.98 -7.47
CA ALA A 232 19.26 0.84 -8.10
C ALA A 232 18.28 -0.32 -8.35
N VAL A 233 17.33 -0.52 -7.42
CA VAL A 233 16.36 -1.61 -7.48
C VAL A 233 15.25 -1.33 -8.50
N TRP A 234 14.96 -0.04 -8.74
CA TRP A 234 13.97 0.36 -9.74
C TRP A 234 14.35 0.01 -11.18
N LYS A 235 15.63 -0.14 -11.53
CA LYS A 235 15.97 -0.45 -12.93
C LYS A 235 15.49 -1.84 -13.38
N GLN A 236 15.17 -2.72 -12.43
CA GLN A 236 14.87 -4.13 -12.68
C GLN A 236 13.58 -4.60 -12.00
N GLY A 237 13.13 -3.92 -10.93
CA GLY A 237 11.89 -4.26 -10.22
C GLY A 237 10.63 -3.86 -10.99
N ALA A 238 9.63 -4.76 -11.02
CA ALA A 238 8.30 -4.46 -11.51
C ALA A 238 7.49 -3.66 -10.48
N ILE A 239 6.66 -2.74 -10.97
CA ILE A 239 5.63 -2.07 -10.16
C ILE A 239 4.36 -2.91 -10.32
N ALA A 240 3.92 -3.54 -9.25
CA ALA A 240 2.61 -4.16 -9.24
C ALA A 240 1.56 -3.05 -9.23
N SER A 241 0.54 -3.19 -10.08
CA SER A 241 -0.51 -2.18 -10.22
C SER A 241 -1.87 -2.85 -10.29
N LYS A 242 -2.80 -2.43 -9.44
CA LYS A 242 -4.19 -2.91 -9.42
C LYS A 242 -5.15 -1.75 -9.66
N VAL A 243 -6.13 -1.96 -10.53
CA VAL A 243 -7.13 -0.94 -10.89
C VAL A 243 -8.43 -1.22 -10.15
N TYR A 244 -9.01 -0.16 -9.58
CA TYR A 244 -10.33 -0.17 -8.96
C TYR A 244 -11.20 0.88 -9.64
N ASN A 245 -12.34 0.44 -10.18
CA ASN A 245 -13.39 1.35 -10.63
C ASN A 245 -14.26 1.77 -9.44
N ILE A 246 -14.31 3.06 -9.13
CA ILE A 246 -15.04 3.60 -7.98
C ILE A 246 -16.53 3.21 -8.03
N ALA A 247 -17.16 3.22 -9.21
CA ALA A 247 -18.58 2.89 -9.32
C ALA A 247 -18.89 1.40 -9.06
N GLU A 248 -17.89 0.52 -9.22
CA GLU A 248 -18.07 -0.94 -9.12
C GLU A 248 -17.49 -1.53 -7.84
N HIS A 249 -16.44 -0.90 -7.29
CA HIS A 249 -15.67 -1.43 -6.17
C HIS A 249 -15.86 -0.63 -4.88
N THR A 250 -16.79 0.32 -4.84
CA THR A 250 -17.13 1.05 -3.61
C THR A 250 -18.34 0.43 -2.94
N VAL A 251 -18.21 0.10 -1.66
CA VAL A 251 -19.29 -0.35 -0.77
C VAL A 251 -19.53 0.66 0.35
N VAL A 252 -20.66 0.58 1.05
CA VAL A 252 -20.91 1.45 2.22
C VAL A 252 -20.14 0.94 3.41
N SER A 253 -20.19 -0.38 3.66
CA SER A 253 -19.39 -1.07 4.69
C SER A 253 -18.69 -2.29 4.09
N LEU A 254 -17.49 -2.62 4.61
CA LEU A 254 -16.83 -3.90 4.31
C LEU A 254 -17.61 -5.10 4.86
N ASP A 255 -18.56 -4.89 5.78
CA ASP A 255 -19.48 -5.93 6.25
C ASP A 255 -20.39 -6.47 5.13
N GLU A 256 -20.60 -5.71 4.05
CA GLU A 256 -21.34 -6.18 2.87
C GLU A 256 -20.56 -7.24 2.09
N VAL A 257 -19.23 -7.22 2.21
CA VAL A 257 -18.29 -8.06 1.46
C VAL A 257 -17.15 -8.57 2.35
N PRO A 258 -17.45 -9.32 3.43
CA PRO A 258 -16.44 -9.68 4.43
C PRO A 258 -15.27 -10.44 3.82
N GLY A 259 -14.04 -9.99 4.11
CA GLY A 259 -12.80 -10.63 3.65
C GLY A 259 -12.46 -10.42 2.17
N SER A 260 -13.22 -9.60 1.43
CA SER A 260 -12.92 -9.30 0.03
C SER A 260 -11.99 -8.10 -0.12
N ASN A 261 -10.79 -8.33 -0.65
CA ASN A 261 -9.85 -7.26 -1.02
C ASN A 261 -10.18 -6.61 -2.38
N ALA A 262 -11.36 -6.92 -2.95
CA ALA A 262 -11.82 -6.34 -4.20
C ALA A 262 -12.53 -4.99 -4.02
N TYR A 263 -13.01 -4.70 -2.81
CA TYR A 263 -13.83 -3.53 -2.51
C TYR A 263 -13.15 -2.58 -1.54
N MET A 264 -13.62 -1.34 -1.52
CA MET A 264 -13.22 -0.28 -0.61
C MET A 264 -14.47 0.43 -0.09
N THR A 265 -14.42 1.01 1.10
CA THR A 265 -15.50 1.84 1.61
C THR A 265 -15.52 3.21 0.93
N ARG A 266 -16.68 3.89 0.97
CA ARG A 266 -16.81 5.26 0.49
C ARG A 266 -15.79 6.21 1.13
N GLU A 267 -15.47 6.01 2.41
CA GLU A 267 -14.52 6.87 3.12
C GLU A 267 -13.07 6.60 2.68
N GLN A 268 -12.68 5.33 2.51
CA GLN A 268 -11.38 4.97 1.95
C GLN A 268 -11.19 5.61 0.57
N VAL A 269 -12.17 5.45 -0.31
CA VAL A 269 -12.16 6.07 -1.65
C VAL A 269 -12.05 7.60 -1.55
N GLY A 270 -12.84 8.22 -0.67
CA GLY A 270 -12.80 9.67 -0.43
C GLY A 270 -11.42 10.16 0.01
N ARG A 271 -10.79 9.46 0.97
CA ARG A 271 -9.42 9.78 1.41
C ARG A 271 -8.40 9.55 0.32
N ILE A 272 -8.49 8.46 -0.45
CA ILE A 272 -7.57 8.22 -1.58
C ILE A 272 -7.67 9.34 -2.61
N ILE A 273 -8.89 9.73 -3.02
CA ILE A 273 -9.12 10.82 -3.96
C ILE A 273 -8.59 12.14 -3.40
N PHE A 274 -8.87 12.47 -2.14
CA PHE A 274 -8.34 13.67 -1.50
C PHE A 274 -6.81 13.71 -1.55
N ASN A 275 -6.17 12.60 -1.17
CA ASN A 275 -4.71 12.50 -1.19
C ASN A 275 -4.12 12.59 -2.60
N CYS A 276 -4.82 12.11 -3.63
CA CYS A 276 -4.40 12.23 -5.01
C CYS A 276 -4.63 13.65 -5.57
N MET A 277 -5.81 14.23 -5.38
CA MET A 277 -6.18 15.49 -6.03
C MET A 277 -5.69 16.73 -5.29
N VAL A 278 -5.72 16.71 -3.95
CA VAL A 278 -5.41 17.88 -3.13
C VAL A 278 -3.95 17.90 -2.73
N LEU A 279 -3.43 16.75 -2.28
CA LEU A 279 -2.05 16.63 -1.82
C LEU A 279 -1.12 16.03 -2.87
N GLY A 280 -1.68 15.49 -3.96
CA GLY A 280 -0.94 14.69 -4.92
C GLY A 280 -0.30 15.50 -6.03
N ARG A 281 0.38 14.77 -6.93
CA ARG A 281 1.09 15.32 -8.07
C ARG A 281 0.61 14.64 -9.35
N ARG A 282 0.36 15.42 -10.39
CA ARG A 282 0.02 14.90 -11.71
C ARG A 282 1.19 14.08 -12.27
N LEU A 283 0.92 12.87 -12.73
CA LEU A 283 1.91 12.02 -13.39
C LEU A 283 2.27 12.60 -14.77
N PRO A 284 3.55 12.46 -15.20
CA PRO A 284 3.97 12.93 -16.51
C PRO A 284 3.21 12.19 -17.62
N ALA A 285 2.93 12.88 -18.72
CA ALA A 285 2.42 12.26 -19.93
C ALA A 285 3.40 11.20 -20.43
N ILE A 286 2.89 10.08 -20.95
CA ILE A 286 3.73 9.08 -21.62
C ILE A 286 4.01 9.61 -23.04
N PRO A 287 5.29 9.84 -23.42
CA PRO A 287 5.64 10.33 -24.75
C PRO A 287 5.14 9.38 -25.84
N GLY A 288 4.42 9.89 -26.83
CA GLY A 288 3.83 9.10 -27.93
C GLY A 288 2.31 8.90 -27.84
N ALA A 289 1.67 9.33 -26.76
CA ALA A 289 0.21 9.49 -26.70
C ALA A 289 -0.28 10.79 -27.38
N GLU A 290 0.63 11.73 -27.64
CA GLU A 290 0.35 12.93 -28.42
C GLU A 290 0.08 12.51 -29.86
N LYS A 291 -1.19 12.40 -30.22
CA LYS A 291 -1.57 12.27 -31.62
C LYS A 291 -0.96 13.45 -32.37
N LYS A 292 -0.15 13.14 -33.38
CA LYS A 292 0.16 14.05 -34.49
C LYS A 292 -1.16 14.70 -34.93
N GLY A 293 -1.33 15.96 -34.58
CA GLY A 293 -2.41 16.78 -35.11
C GLY A 293 -2.30 16.79 -36.63
N LYS A 294 -3.31 16.25 -37.28
CA LYS A 294 -3.68 16.59 -38.65
C LYS A 294 -5.06 17.21 -38.58
#